data_AF-A0AAD7FWA3-F1
#
_entry.id   AF-A0AAD7FWA3-F1
#
_cell.length_a   1.000
_cell.length_b   1.000
_cell.length_c   1.000
_cell.angle_alpha   90.00
_cell.angle_beta   90.00
_cell.angle_gamma   90.00
#
_symmetry.space_group_name_H-M   'P 1'
#
loop_
_entity.id
_entity.type
_entity.pdbx_description
1 polymer ?
#
loop_
_entity_poly.entity_id
_entity_poly.type
_entity_poly.pdbx_seq_one_letter_code
_entity_poly.pdbx_strand_id
1 'polypeptide(L)'
;MPLLSLPNELLVAIFENPQFPPHFLCILALSCRRLHFLALPIYFARKGMPLPSKSAIITLQEDERDMLAALNMALFLTSMEDMTLIFPHPSCVSIYPLLPHLRRVRRFISRFSALGRITLQLDTQTSVCNLVGDDGALRAWSCALCDLLNAVVERCTDLTVEYGYFTRSYILVARTPKGIRRIVKALRKLIKPRDPFSGASWEFRRSPEQGRASVHRTIRASSARNLTALHIQSGALVLPPCLAWTLSLFSSNSITTLSICNISLERRLWNPVLTLIAKAAPSLTNVTLSGLEYITDVEILGFCARIPRLTTLEIGLNEETRGFPTNCAKGPFPQFNHLEHLKAPANFILYLLRPQPCFPKLQSLSVWFHGPRDIRTIAARLVAIGDAMQARRISPLLSVSVLLLFNDLHLDLDAMVKLPHEYKKALGLVGGLDLVVWPSTVAQVASWINMFPSAKQITISTRFEVDMEMLFRELAKNISAPRTASINGTIRTLECIT
;
A
#
# COMPACT_ATOMS: atom_id res chain seq x y z
N MET A 1 10.30 -24.97 46.54
CA MET A 1 10.95 -24.84 45.22
C MET A 1 10.97 -26.16 44.40
N PRO A 2 9.86 -26.88 44.18
CA PRO A 2 9.87 -28.13 43.41
C PRO A 2 9.80 -27.96 41.88
N LEU A 3 9.33 -26.81 41.37
CA LEU A 3 9.15 -26.62 39.93
C LEU A 3 10.49 -26.36 39.21
N LEU A 4 11.38 -25.57 39.82
CA LEU A 4 12.68 -25.22 39.22
C LEU A 4 13.69 -26.37 39.26
N SER A 5 13.43 -27.46 40.00
CA SER A 5 14.26 -28.66 39.99
C SER A 5 13.93 -29.63 38.84
N LEU A 6 12.80 -29.44 38.14
CA LEU A 6 12.46 -30.28 37.00
C LEU A 6 13.40 -30.00 35.82
N PRO A 7 13.74 -31.00 34.98
CA PRO A 7 14.39 -30.81 33.68
C PRO A 7 13.56 -29.95 32.72
N ASN A 8 14.21 -29.36 31.70
CA ASN A 8 13.54 -28.47 30.74
C ASN A 8 12.45 -29.20 29.94
N GLU A 9 12.69 -30.45 29.60
CA GLU A 9 11.81 -31.30 28.80
C GLU A 9 10.47 -31.51 29.52
N LEU A 10 10.52 -31.76 30.84
CA LEU A 10 9.31 -31.89 31.65
C LEU A 10 8.58 -30.56 31.79
N LEU A 11 9.31 -29.45 31.98
CA LEU A 11 8.69 -28.12 32.03
C LEU A 11 8.00 -27.75 30.72
N VAL A 12 8.64 -28.00 29.58
CA VAL A 12 8.06 -27.78 28.25
C VAL A 12 6.81 -28.64 28.07
N ALA A 13 6.86 -29.93 28.39
CA ALA A 13 5.69 -30.81 28.29
C ALA A 13 4.52 -30.34 29.16
N ILE A 14 4.80 -29.84 30.38
CA ILE A 14 3.78 -29.25 31.26
C ILE A 14 3.20 -27.97 30.63
N PHE A 15 4.06 -27.09 30.13
CA PHE A 15 3.65 -25.80 29.56
C PHE A 15 2.95 -25.95 28.20
N GLU A 16 3.25 -26.99 27.43
CA GLU A 16 2.63 -27.32 26.14
C GLU A 16 1.26 -27.99 26.31
N ASN A 17 0.95 -28.59 27.47
CA ASN A 17 -0.36 -29.17 27.75
C ASN A 17 -1.49 -28.16 27.53
N PRO A 18 -2.42 -28.37 26.57
CA PRO A 18 -3.49 -27.43 26.23
C PRO A 18 -4.36 -26.97 27.40
N GLN A 19 -4.44 -27.78 28.47
CA GLN A 19 -5.18 -27.43 29.69
C GLN A 19 -4.46 -26.38 30.55
N PHE A 20 -3.15 -26.18 30.35
CA PHE A 20 -2.37 -25.17 31.06
C PHE A 20 -2.78 -23.77 30.59
N PRO A 21 -3.32 -22.89 31.45
CA PRO A 21 -3.85 -21.61 30.98
C PRO A 21 -2.76 -20.66 30.44
N PRO A 22 -2.93 -20.05 29.25
CA PRO A 22 -1.89 -19.22 28.62
C PRO A 22 -1.44 -18.02 29.47
N HIS A 23 -2.33 -17.41 30.26
CA HIS A 23 -1.97 -16.25 31.10
C HIS A 23 -0.94 -16.62 32.19
N PHE A 24 -0.94 -17.87 32.67
CA PHE A 24 0.08 -18.33 33.61
C PHE A 24 1.46 -18.44 32.97
N LEU A 25 1.57 -18.69 31.66
CA LEU A 25 2.86 -18.73 30.96
C LEU A 25 3.56 -17.37 31.03
N CYS A 26 2.82 -16.27 30.85
CA CYS A 26 3.35 -14.92 31.03
C CYS A 26 3.81 -14.65 32.47
N ILE A 27 3.03 -15.06 33.46
CA ILE A 27 3.38 -14.89 34.89
C ILE A 27 4.63 -15.71 35.24
N LEU A 28 4.73 -16.94 34.73
CA LEU A 28 5.91 -17.80 34.92
C LEU A 28 7.15 -17.20 34.27
N ALA A 29 7.02 -16.61 33.08
CA ALA A 29 8.12 -15.94 32.41
C ALA A 29 8.72 -14.80 33.25
N LEU A 30 7.89 -14.07 34.00
CA LEU A 30 8.32 -13.01 34.91
C LEU A 30 9.05 -13.52 36.16
N SER A 31 8.93 -14.81 36.49
CA SER A 31 9.41 -15.35 37.76
C SER A 31 10.94 -15.59 37.77
N CYS A 32 11.51 -16.08 36.67
CA CYS A 32 12.97 -16.20 36.53
C CYS A 32 13.42 -16.33 35.07
N ARG A 33 14.71 -16.06 34.81
CA ARG A 33 15.32 -16.13 33.47
C ARG A 33 15.12 -17.48 32.78
N ARG A 34 15.22 -18.60 33.51
CA ARG A 34 15.04 -19.93 32.92
C ARG A 34 13.61 -20.12 32.39
N LEU A 35 12.61 -19.79 33.21
CA LEU A 35 11.20 -19.88 32.84
C LEU A 35 10.84 -18.88 31.73
N HIS A 36 11.49 -17.72 31.71
CA HIS A 36 11.34 -16.73 30.62
C HIS A 36 11.58 -17.34 29.24
N PHE A 37 12.69 -18.05 29.06
CA PHE A 37 13.06 -18.65 27.78
C PHE A 37 12.24 -19.90 27.42
N LEU A 38 11.57 -20.53 28.38
CA LEU A 38 10.71 -21.69 28.13
C LEU A 38 9.25 -21.30 27.90
N ALA A 39 8.70 -20.43 28.74
CA ALA A 39 7.27 -20.13 28.77
C ALA A 39 6.83 -19.16 27.65
N LEU A 40 7.65 -18.15 27.31
CA LEU A 40 7.26 -17.18 26.29
C LEU A 40 7.16 -17.76 24.88
N PRO A 41 8.10 -18.59 24.39
CA PRO A 41 7.93 -19.24 23.08
C PRO A 41 6.65 -20.06 22.98
N ILE A 42 6.32 -20.82 24.02
CA ILE A 42 5.08 -21.61 24.10
C ILE A 42 3.85 -20.69 24.13
N TYR A 43 3.91 -19.59 24.89
CA TYR A 43 2.85 -18.59 24.92
C TYR A 43 2.60 -17.99 23.53
N PHE A 44 3.67 -17.61 22.81
CA PHE A 44 3.55 -17.02 21.48
C PHE A 44 3.05 -18.05 20.46
N ALA A 45 3.54 -19.28 20.48
CA ALA A 45 3.04 -20.36 19.63
C ALA A 45 1.54 -20.60 19.82
N ARG A 46 1.05 -20.64 21.07
CA ARG A 46 -0.38 -20.78 21.40
C ARG A 46 -1.25 -19.60 20.95
N LYS A 47 -0.63 -18.45 20.72
CA LYS A 47 -1.30 -17.24 20.21
C LYS A 47 -1.11 -17.06 18.70
N GLY A 48 -0.67 -18.11 18.00
CA GLY A 48 -0.52 -18.10 16.54
C GLY A 48 0.74 -17.38 16.05
N MET A 49 1.72 -17.14 16.93
CA MET A 49 2.96 -16.42 16.60
C MET A 49 4.19 -17.24 17.03
N PRO A 50 4.45 -18.42 16.44
CA PRO A 50 5.53 -19.31 16.88
C PRO A 50 6.94 -18.71 16.70
N LEU A 51 7.12 -17.82 15.72
CA LEU A 51 8.41 -17.18 15.40
C LEU A 51 8.26 -15.65 15.37
N PRO A 52 8.15 -14.99 16.55
CA PRO A 52 7.92 -13.55 16.63
C PRO A 52 9.04 -12.71 15.99
N SER A 53 10.26 -13.24 15.82
CA SER A 53 11.35 -12.55 15.13
C SER A 53 11.15 -12.47 13.61
N LYS A 54 10.34 -13.35 13.01
CA LYS A 54 10.07 -13.36 11.57
C LYS A 54 8.83 -12.54 11.23
N SER A 55 7.72 -12.81 11.91
CA SER A 55 6.47 -12.10 11.66
C SER A 55 5.66 -12.01 12.93
N ALA A 56 5.11 -10.82 13.20
CA ALA A 56 4.21 -10.57 14.32
C ALA A 56 3.03 -9.71 13.87
N ILE A 57 1.81 -10.18 14.14
CA ILE A 57 0.58 -9.39 14.00
C ILE A 57 0.05 -9.11 15.39
N ILE A 58 -0.01 -7.83 15.76
CA ILE A 58 -0.29 -7.38 17.12
C ILE A 58 -1.51 -6.47 17.08
N THR A 59 -2.63 -6.95 17.60
CA THR A 59 -3.81 -6.13 17.84
C THR A 59 -3.74 -5.53 19.23
N LEU A 60 -3.74 -4.20 19.30
CA LEU A 60 -3.68 -3.46 20.55
C LEU A 60 -5.04 -3.45 21.23
N GLN A 61 -5.05 -3.72 22.54
CA GLN A 61 -6.27 -3.74 23.35
C GLN A 61 -6.22 -2.63 24.41
N GLU A 62 -7.40 -2.14 24.80
CA GLU A 62 -7.53 -1.05 25.78
C GLU A 62 -7.02 -1.42 27.18
N ASP A 63 -7.13 -2.70 27.57
CA ASP A 63 -6.77 -3.18 28.91
C ASP A 63 -5.26 -3.45 29.11
N GLU A 64 -4.45 -3.15 28.08
CA GLU A 64 -3.01 -3.41 28.01
C GLU A 64 -2.59 -4.89 28.15
N ARG A 65 -3.53 -5.84 28.19
CA ARG A 65 -3.25 -7.29 28.31
C ARG A 65 -3.13 -7.97 26.93
N ASP A 66 -2.61 -7.21 25.97
CA ASP A 66 -2.42 -7.67 24.60
C ASP A 66 -1.05 -8.31 24.36
N MET A 67 -0.85 -8.77 23.12
CA MET A 67 0.39 -9.40 22.67
C MET A 67 1.62 -8.48 22.81
N LEU A 68 1.42 -7.16 22.74
CA LEU A 68 2.49 -6.19 22.87
C LEU A 68 3.12 -6.24 24.27
N ALA A 69 2.35 -6.51 25.32
CA ALA A 69 2.89 -6.67 26.68
C ALA A 69 3.84 -7.87 26.77
N ALA A 70 3.44 -9.02 26.22
CA ALA A 70 4.26 -10.24 26.20
C ALA A 70 5.54 -10.05 25.37
N LEU A 71 5.43 -9.46 24.20
CA LEU A 71 6.59 -9.09 23.38
C LEU A 71 7.49 -8.06 24.08
N ASN A 72 6.90 -7.15 24.86
CA ASN A 72 7.69 -6.18 25.60
C ASN A 72 8.53 -6.84 26.72
N MET A 73 8.08 -7.98 27.25
CA MET A 73 8.84 -8.76 28.22
C MET A 73 9.94 -9.59 27.56
N ALA A 74 9.74 -10.05 26.31
CA ALA A 74 10.67 -10.93 25.61
C ALA A 74 12.08 -10.32 25.45
N LEU A 75 13.03 -10.84 26.23
CA LEU A 75 14.44 -10.43 26.23
C LEU A 75 15.24 -10.92 25.01
N PHE A 76 14.73 -11.91 24.27
CA PHE A 76 15.41 -12.49 23.12
C PHE A 76 15.10 -11.80 21.78
N LEU A 77 14.22 -10.80 21.79
CA LEU A 77 13.85 -10.06 20.58
C LEU A 77 14.67 -8.78 20.48
N THR A 78 15.68 -8.81 19.60
CA THR A 78 16.52 -7.64 19.26
C THR A 78 16.20 -7.09 17.87
N SER A 79 15.67 -7.94 16.98
CA SER A 79 15.28 -7.62 15.61
C SER A 79 13.98 -8.32 15.23
N MET A 80 13.27 -7.76 14.24
CA MET A 80 12.07 -8.36 13.67
C MET A 80 12.00 -8.10 12.16
N GLU A 81 11.71 -9.12 11.36
CA GLU A 81 11.64 -9.00 9.90
C GLU A 81 10.33 -8.33 9.43
N ASP A 82 9.18 -8.75 9.95
CA ASP A 82 7.86 -8.17 9.61
C ASP A 82 7.02 -7.96 10.88
N MET A 83 6.44 -6.77 11.03
CA MET A 83 5.61 -6.40 12.17
C MET A 83 4.38 -5.62 11.72
N THR A 84 3.20 -6.13 12.02
CA THR A 84 1.92 -5.44 11.80
C THR A 84 1.29 -5.07 13.13
N LEU A 85 1.04 -3.79 13.34
CA LEU A 85 0.46 -3.22 14.55
C LEU A 85 -0.92 -2.65 14.22
N ILE A 86 -1.95 -3.25 14.80
CA ILE A 86 -3.35 -2.88 14.59
C ILE A 86 -3.83 -2.09 15.80
N PHE A 87 -4.07 -0.79 15.61
CA PHE A 87 -4.58 0.10 16.64
C PHE A 87 -6.09 -0.10 16.81
N PRO A 88 -6.63 0.07 18.04
CA PRO A 88 -8.07 0.05 18.24
C PRO A 88 -8.71 1.20 17.45
N HIS A 89 -9.97 1.02 17.05
CA HIS A 89 -10.72 2.08 16.40
C HIS A 89 -10.80 3.31 17.31
N PRO A 90 -10.38 4.52 16.88
CA PRO A 90 -10.62 5.72 17.66
C PRO A 90 -12.12 5.90 17.86
N SER A 91 -12.56 6.23 19.07
CA SER A 91 -13.96 6.61 19.29
C SER A 91 -14.36 7.70 18.28
N CYS A 92 -15.54 7.60 17.67
CA CYS A 92 -16.01 8.59 16.68
C CYS A 92 -16.20 10.00 17.25
N VAL A 93 -15.96 10.19 18.55
CA VAL A 93 -16.04 11.46 19.27
C VAL A 93 -14.65 12.08 19.47
N SER A 94 -13.64 11.27 19.74
CA SER A 94 -12.31 11.76 20.10
C SER A 94 -11.18 10.79 19.77
N ILE A 95 -10.05 11.36 19.36
CA ILE A 95 -8.81 10.63 19.08
C ILE A 95 -7.93 10.39 20.32
N TYR A 96 -8.27 11.00 21.47
CA TYR A 96 -7.49 10.86 22.71
C TYR A 96 -7.22 9.41 23.15
N PRO A 97 -8.16 8.45 23.03
CA PRO A 97 -7.91 7.06 23.39
C PRO A 97 -6.73 6.41 22.64
N LEU A 98 -6.33 6.93 21.48
CA LEU A 98 -5.17 6.40 20.74
C LEU A 98 -3.82 6.85 21.30
N LEU A 99 -3.75 7.95 22.08
CA LEU A 99 -2.47 8.50 22.53
C LEU A 99 -1.66 7.52 23.40
N PRO A 100 -2.25 6.82 24.39
CA PRO A 100 -1.54 5.82 25.17
C PRO A 100 -0.96 4.70 24.28
N HIS A 101 -1.73 4.22 23.30
CA HIS A 101 -1.28 3.18 22.37
C HIS A 101 -0.10 3.63 21.53
N LEU A 102 -0.16 4.84 20.94
CA LEU A 102 0.95 5.40 20.14
C LEU A 102 2.25 5.49 20.97
N ARG A 103 2.15 5.96 22.22
CA ARG A 103 3.30 6.07 23.13
C ARG A 103 3.83 4.70 23.57
N ARG A 104 2.94 3.73 23.80
CA ARG A 104 3.30 2.36 24.19
C ARG A 104 4.03 1.64 23.04
N VAL A 105 3.50 1.73 21.83
CA VAL A 105 4.15 1.20 20.62
C VAL A 105 5.49 1.87 20.38
N ARG A 106 5.59 3.20 20.50
CA ARG A 106 6.87 3.91 20.36
C ARG A 106 7.93 3.35 21.30
N ARG A 107 7.61 3.20 22.60
CA ARG A 107 8.53 2.64 23.59
C ARG A 107 8.97 1.22 23.24
N PHE A 108 8.03 0.40 22.75
CA PHE A 108 8.33 -0.96 22.28
C PHE A 108 9.29 -0.95 21.09
N ILE A 109 9.00 -0.16 20.06
CA ILE A 109 9.82 -0.05 18.84
C ILE A 109 11.23 0.47 19.15
N SER A 110 11.37 1.41 20.08
CA SER A 110 12.68 1.95 20.48
C SER A 110 13.67 0.91 21.02
N ARG A 111 13.20 -0.28 21.45
CA ARG A 111 14.05 -1.36 21.98
C ARG A 111 14.77 -2.16 20.89
N PHE A 112 14.26 -2.12 19.66
CA PHE A 112 14.85 -2.87 18.56
C PHE A 112 16.05 -2.13 17.97
N SER A 113 17.08 -2.88 17.59
CA SER A 113 18.23 -2.33 16.87
C SER A 113 17.98 -2.26 15.37
N ALA A 114 17.17 -3.18 14.83
CA ALA A 114 16.81 -3.26 13.42
C ALA A 114 15.42 -3.85 13.26
N LEU A 115 14.64 -3.27 12.34
CA LEU A 115 13.32 -3.73 11.94
C LEU A 115 13.31 -3.84 10.41
N GLY A 116 12.67 -4.86 9.86
CA GLY A 116 12.51 -4.96 8.41
C GLY A 116 11.33 -4.11 7.94
N ARG A 117 10.19 -4.76 7.76
CA ARG A 117 8.92 -4.16 7.40
C ARG A 117 8.06 -3.87 8.63
N ILE A 118 7.49 -2.68 8.69
CA ILE A 118 6.49 -2.32 9.71
C ILE A 118 5.23 -1.82 9.02
N THR A 119 4.09 -2.39 9.41
CA THR A 119 2.76 -1.95 9.02
C THR A 119 2.04 -1.36 10.24
N LEU A 120 1.72 -0.07 10.20
CA LEU A 120 0.91 0.61 11.21
C LEU A 120 -0.51 0.77 10.70
N GLN A 121 -1.44 -0.01 11.25
CA GLN A 121 -2.85 0.04 10.89
C GLN A 121 -3.60 0.91 11.91
N LEU A 122 -3.82 2.19 11.60
CA LEU A 122 -4.35 3.19 12.54
C LEU A 122 -5.85 3.06 12.83
N ASP A 123 -6.56 2.23 12.06
CA ASP A 123 -7.97 1.95 12.23
C ASP A 123 -8.37 0.59 11.61
N THR A 124 -9.48 0.03 12.03
CA THR A 124 -10.17 -1.05 11.30
C THR A 124 -10.92 -0.47 10.11
N GLN A 125 -10.76 -1.06 8.92
CA GLN A 125 -11.20 -0.61 7.57
C GLN A 125 -12.61 0.01 7.38
N THR A 126 -13.48 0.00 8.38
CA THR A 126 -14.93 0.20 8.21
C THR A 126 -15.47 1.51 8.79
N SER A 127 -14.64 2.33 9.42
CA SER A 127 -15.11 3.52 10.13
C SER A 127 -15.20 4.77 9.24
N VAL A 128 -16.40 5.35 9.14
CA VAL A 128 -16.64 6.66 8.48
C VAL A 128 -16.33 7.82 9.44
N CYS A 129 -15.59 7.58 10.51
CA CYS A 129 -15.42 8.54 11.60
C CYS A 129 -14.38 9.59 11.22
N ASN A 130 -14.88 10.80 10.94
CA ASN A 130 -14.10 11.94 10.42
C ASN A 130 -13.77 12.99 11.49
N LEU A 131 -14.11 12.73 12.75
CA LEU A 131 -13.99 13.70 13.84
C LEU A 131 -12.71 13.43 14.65
N VAL A 132 -11.80 14.39 14.65
CA VAL A 132 -10.54 14.33 15.41
C VAL A 132 -10.68 14.91 16.81
N GLY A 133 -11.80 15.59 17.07
CA GLY A 133 -11.97 16.48 18.20
C GLY A 133 -11.44 17.89 17.90
N ASP A 134 -11.14 18.62 18.98
CA ASP A 134 -10.63 20.00 18.91
C ASP A 134 -9.18 20.09 18.41
N ASP A 135 -8.69 21.32 18.25
CA ASP A 135 -7.33 21.60 17.78
C ASP A 135 -6.24 21.09 18.74
N GLY A 136 -6.56 20.95 20.04
CA GLY A 136 -5.66 20.39 21.05
C GLY A 136 -5.49 18.88 20.88
N ALA A 137 -6.59 18.16 20.67
CA ALA A 137 -6.62 16.73 20.41
C ALA A 137 -5.86 16.38 19.13
N LEU A 138 -6.13 17.10 18.03
CA LEU A 138 -5.41 16.93 16.77
C LEU A 138 -3.91 17.16 16.93
N ARG A 139 -3.51 18.20 17.69
CA ARG A 139 -2.08 18.47 17.95
C ARG A 139 -1.45 17.37 18.77
N ALA A 140 -2.06 16.96 19.88
CA ALA A 140 -1.52 15.92 20.75
C ALA A 140 -1.35 14.60 20.00
N TRP A 141 -2.35 14.24 19.18
CA TRP A 141 -2.31 13.04 18.35
C TRP A 141 -1.25 13.11 17.26
N SER A 142 -1.20 14.19 16.49
CA SER A 142 -0.22 14.31 15.41
C SER A 142 1.21 14.33 15.92
N CYS A 143 1.47 14.96 17.08
CA CYS A 143 2.76 14.86 17.76
C CYS A 143 3.08 13.42 18.17
N ALA A 144 2.15 12.71 18.82
CA ALA A 144 2.37 11.33 19.25
C ALA A 144 2.59 10.37 18.06
N LEU A 145 1.85 10.56 16.96
CA LEU A 145 2.02 9.78 15.74
C LEU A 145 3.37 10.08 15.07
N CYS A 146 3.74 11.35 14.90
CA CYS A 146 5.04 11.71 14.31
C CYS A 146 6.22 11.20 15.16
N ASP A 147 6.09 11.21 16.48
CA ASP A 147 7.08 10.62 17.40
C ASP A 147 7.22 9.10 17.21
N LEU A 148 6.09 8.40 17.06
CA LEU A 148 6.09 6.97 16.73
C LEU A 148 6.74 6.73 15.36
N LEU A 149 6.33 7.46 14.33
CA LEU A 149 6.86 7.32 12.99
C LEU A 149 8.38 7.59 12.96
N ASN A 150 8.87 8.57 13.71
CA ASN A 150 10.31 8.79 13.88
C ASN A 150 11.04 7.58 14.47
N ALA A 151 10.50 7.00 15.55
CA ALA A 151 11.09 5.79 16.14
C ALA A 151 11.12 4.60 15.16
N VAL A 152 10.10 4.49 14.31
CA VAL A 152 9.98 3.48 13.25
C VAL A 152 11.03 3.69 12.15
N VAL A 153 11.05 4.87 11.51
CA VAL A 153 11.91 5.11 10.33
C VAL A 153 13.40 5.11 10.65
N GLU A 154 13.78 5.35 11.91
CA GLU A 154 15.17 5.19 12.36
C GLU A 154 15.66 3.73 12.29
N ARG A 155 14.75 2.76 12.27
CA ARG A 155 15.05 1.33 12.45
C ARG A 155 14.54 0.45 11.32
N CYS A 156 13.57 0.90 10.52
CA CYS A 156 12.95 0.10 9.48
C CYS A 156 13.50 0.37 8.07
N THR A 157 13.35 -0.62 7.20
CA THR A 157 13.67 -0.51 5.75
C THR A 157 12.42 -0.25 4.92
N ASP A 158 11.27 -0.71 5.40
CA ASP A 158 9.98 -0.65 4.72
C ASP A 158 8.88 -0.23 5.72
N LEU A 159 8.16 0.84 5.43
CA LEU A 159 7.09 1.37 6.27
C LEU A 159 5.79 1.46 5.51
N THR A 160 4.76 0.78 6.02
CA THR A 160 3.38 0.91 5.58
C THR A 160 2.55 1.57 6.67
N VAL A 161 1.75 2.58 6.33
CA VAL A 161 0.79 3.19 7.24
C VAL A 161 -0.59 3.14 6.61
N GLU A 162 -1.50 2.41 7.23
CA GLU A 162 -2.83 2.12 6.73
C GLU A 162 -3.92 2.76 7.57
N TYR A 163 -4.98 3.20 6.90
CA TYR A 163 -6.16 3.83 7.47
C TYR A 163 -5.84 5.06 8.33
N GLY A 164 -6.85 5.62 8.99
CA GLY A 164 -6.74 6.92 9.67
C GLY A 164 -7.26 8.03 8.76
N TYR A 165 -8.57 8.27 8.86
CA TYR A 165 -9.27 9.23 8.03
C TYR A 165 -9.32 10.60 8.71
N PHE A 166 -8.51 11.52 8.20
CA PHE A 166 -8.54 12.96 8.55
C PHE A 166 -8.87 13.82 7.34
N THR A 167 -9.56 13.25 6.37
CA THR A 167 -9.74 13.83 5.05
C THR A 167 -10.60 15.11 5.10
N ARG A 168 -11.47 15.23 6.10
CA ARG A 168 -12.32 16.41 6.35
C ARG A 168 -11.70 17.45 7.30
N SER A 169 -10.52 17.16 7.86
CA SER A 169 -9.86 18.05 8.80
C SER A 169 -9.29 19.31 8.17
N TYR A 170 -8.94 19.22 6.89
CA TYR A 170 -8.34 20.32 6.15
C TYR A 170 -9.01 20.47 4.79
N ILE A 171 -9.24 21.72 4.42
CA ILE A 171 -9.80 22.10 3.13
C ILE A 171 -8.76 22.90 2.34
N LEU A 172 -8.87 22.85 1.00
CA LEU A 172 -8.07 23.69 0.13
C LEU A 172 -8.81 25.01 -0.12
N VAL A 173 -8.20 26.13 0.27
CA VAL A 173 -8.77 27.44 -0.01
C VAL A 173 -8.00 28.12 -1.13
N ALA A 174 -8.71 28.52 -2.19
CA ALA A 174 -8.15 29.32 -3.26
C ALA A 174 -7.71 30.68 -2.73
N ARG A 175 -6.47 31.08 -3.03
CA ARG A 175 -5.96 32.41 -2.71
C ARG A 175 -6.51 33.40 -3.72
N THR A 176 -7.53 34.16 -3.32
CA THR A 176 -8.00 35.27 -4.15
C THR A 176 -6.88 36.30 -4.34
N PRO A 177 -6.52 36.68 -5.57
CA PRO A 177 -5.48 37.68 -5.84
C PRO A 177 -6.01 39.06 -5.42
N LYS A 178 -5.92 39.39 -4.12
CA LYS A 178 -6.45 40.65 -3.58
C LYS A 178 -5.70 41.83 -4.21
N GLY A 179 -6.36 42.55 -5.13
CA GLY A 179 -5.82 43.68 -5.88
C GLY A 179 -5.35 44.85 -5.02
N ILE A 180 -5.92 45.04 -3.82
CA ILE A 180 -5.69 46.27 -3.01
C ILE A 180 -4.94 45.99 -1.68
N ARG A 181 -4.85 44.73 -1.22
CA ARG A 181 -4.04 44.37 -0.03
C ARG A 181 -2.55 44.10 -0.33
N ARG A 182 -2.08 44.40 -1.56
CA ARG A 182 -0.73 44.02 -2.05
C ARG A 182 0.39 44.76 -1.34
N ILE A 183 0.22 46.05 -1.05
CA ILE A 183 1.28 46.89 -0.45
C ILE A 183 1.53 46.48 1.01
N VAL A 184 0.48 46.41 1.84
CA VAL A 184 0.60 46.00 3.26
C VAL A 184 1.03 44.54 3.42
N LYS A 185 0.65 43.64 2.49
CA LYS A 185 1.13 42.25 2.50
C LYS A 185 2.54 42.09 1.94
N ALA A 186 3.02 42.95 1.03
CA ALA A 186 4.39 42.88 0.50
C ALA A 186 5.41 43.10 1.61
N LEU A 187 5.16 44.10 2.47
CA LEU A 187 6.00 44.35 3.65
C LEU A 187 5.97 43.19 4.66
N ARG A 188 4.79 42.61 4.95
CA ARG A 188 4.71 41.41 5.82
C ARG A 188 5.30 40.13 5.19
N LYS A 189 5.38 40.06 3.85
CA LYS A 189 5.94 38.90 3.11
C LYS A 189 7.46 38.88 3.11
N LEU A 190 8.13 40.01 3.29
CA LEU A 190 9.60 40.04 3.46
C LEU A 190 10.04 39.40 4.80
N ILE A 191 9.15 39.35 5.79
CA ILE A 191 9.49 38.91 7.15
C ILE A 191 8.96 37.49 7.46
N LYS A 192 7.82 37.08 6.87
CA LYS A 192 7.26 35.76 7.17
C LYS A 192 7.75 34.69 6.19
N PRO A 193 8.46 33.65 6.67
CA PRO A 193 8.84 32.52 5.82
C PRO A 193 7.58 31.91 5.19
N ARG A 194 7.64 31.64 3.87
CA ARG A 194 6.52 31.03 3.15
C ARG A 194 6.12 29.74 3.85
N ASP A 195 4.83 29.60 4.10
CA ASP A 195 4.26 28.37 4.63
C ASP A 195 4.44 27.26 3.57
N PRO A 196 5.14 26.15 3.88
CA PRO A 196 5.34 25.05 2.95
C PRO A 196 4.01 24.44 2.45
N PHE A 197 2.92 24.65 3.19
CA PHE A 197 1.58 24.16 2.88
C PHE A 197 0.75 25.14 2.07
N SER A 198 1.41 26.02 1.32
CA SER A 198 0.73 26.98 0.47
C SER A 198 1.40 27.19 -0.88
N GLY A 199 0.59 27.14 -1.93
CA GLY A 199 0.99 27.47 -3.29
C GLY A 199 0.73 28.93 -3.65
N ALA A 200 1.00 29.28 -4.91
CA ALA A 200 0.69 30.60 -5.45
C ALA A 200 -0.82 30.90 -5.40
N SER A 201 -1.65 29.90 -5.70
CA SER A 201 -3.10 30.01 -5.83
C SER A 201 -3.90 29.26 -4.77
N TRP A 202 -3.26 28.56 -3.84
CA TRP A 202 -3.94 27.70 -2.85
C TRP A 202 -3.23 27.69 -1.50
N GLU A 203 -3.95 27.34 -0.45
CA GLU A 203 -3.40 27.05 0.87
C GLU A 203 -4.30 26.05 1.62
N PHE A 204 -3.69 25.17 2.42
CA PHE A 204 -4.44 24.33 3.35
C PHE A 204 -4.95 25.15 4.53
N ARG A 205 -6.22 24.96 4.89
CA ARG A 205 -6.80 25.53 6.11
C ARG A 205 -7.57 24.47 6.88
N ARG A 206 -7.55 24.58 8.20
CA ARG A 206 -8.42 23.80 9.09
C ARG A 206 -9.88 24.04 8.70
N SER A 207 -10.67 22.98 8.58
CA SER A 207 -12.11 23.11 8.35
C SER A 207 -12.73 23.93 9.49
N PRO A 208 -13.54 24.97 9.21
CA PRO A 208 -14.12 25.83 10.25
C PRO A 208 -15.02 25.06 11.22
N GLU A 209 -15.57 23.93 10.79
CA GLU A 209 -16.39 23.02 11.60
C GLU A 209 -15.57 22.24 12.63
N GLN A 210 -14.27 22.04 12.37
CA GLN A 210 -13.41 21.20 13.19
C GLN A 210 -12.37 21.99 14.00
N GLY A 211 -12.25 23.30 13.79
CA GLY A 211 -11.33 24.15 14.54
C GLY A 211 -10.87 25.38 13.77
N ARG A 212 -9.94 26.12 14.37
CA ARG A 212 -9.39 27.37 13.79
C ARG A 212 -7.87 27.40 13.77
N ALA A 213 -7.21 26.36 14.26
CA ALA A 213 -5.76 26.31 14.29
C ALA A 213 -5.18 26.47 12.87
N SER A 214 -4.17 27.34 12.78
CA SER A 214 -3.27 27.32 11.63
C SER A 214 -2.62 25.94 11.52
N VAL A 215 -2.30 25.52 10.30
CA VAL A 215 -1.49 24.32 10.08
C VAL A 215 -0.23 24.41 10.95
N HIS A 216 -0.17 23.58 11.98
CA HIS A 216 0.97 23.58 12.87
C HIS A 216 2.16 22.98 12.13
N ARG A 217 3.35 23.56 12.31
CA ARG A 217 4.58 22.93 11.83
C ARG A 217 4.83 21.71 12.71
N THR A 218 4.56 20.53 12.17
CA THR A 218 4.82 19.27 12.86
C THR A 218 6.30 18.98 13.00
N ILE A 219 6.56 17.98 13.83
CA ILE A 219 7.86 17.38 14.06
C ILE A 219 8.43 16.95 12.71
N ARG A 220 9.66 17.35 12.42
CA ARG A 220 10.37 16.89 11.23
C ARG A 220 10.69 15.41 11.36
N ALA A 221 10.73 14.73 10.22
CA ALA A 221 11.20 13.36 10.16
C ALA A 221 12.66 13.28 10.63
N SER A 222 12.96 12.25 11.40
CA SER A 222 14.33 11.90 11.77
C SER A 222 15.08 11.33 10.55
N SER A 223 16.41 11.34 10.60
CA SER A 223 17.22 10.76 9.52
C SER A 223 17.03 9.25 9.50
N ALA A 224 16.37 8.75 8.46
CA ALA A 224 16.02 7.37 8.21
C ALA A 224 16.98 6.78 7.18
N ARG A 225 18.21 6.48 7.61
CA ARG A 225 19.30 6.04 6.70
C ARG A 225 18.97 4.74 5.96
N ASN A 226 18.12 3.90 6.54
CA ASN A 226 17.82 2.57 6.02
C ASN A 226 16.48 2.48 5.30
N LEU A 227 15.62 3.51 5.41
CA LEU A 227 14.28 3.46 4.84
C LEU A 227 14.33 3.64 3.32
N THR A 228 13.98 2.60 2.58
CA THR A 228 13.97 2.59 1.11
C THR A 228 12.56 2.67 0.52
N ALA A 229 11.56 2.20 1.26
CA ALA A 229 10.18 2.12 0.82
C ALA A 229 9.20 2.75 1.81
N LEU A 230 8.26 3.54 1.29
CA LEU A 230 7.15 4.12 2.04
C LEU A 230 5.82 3.83 1.33
N HIS A 231 4.92 3.14 2.02
CA HIS A 231 3.57 2.85 1.56
C HIS A 231 2.56 3.63 2.38
N ILE A 232 1.94 4.61 1.74
CA ILE A 232 0.95 5.50 2.34
C ILE A 232 -0.44 5.02 1.94
N GLN A 233 -1.13 4.38 2.88
CA GLN A 233 -2.56 4.05 2.76
C GLN A 233 -3.41 4.80 3.78
N SER A 234 -2.92 5.96 4.22
CA SER A 234 -3.52 6.79 5.25
C SER A 234 -3.63 8.24 4.79
N GLY A 235 -4.84 8.79 4.83
CA GLY A 235 -5.10 10.21 4.59
C GLY A 235 -4.31 11.12 5.55
N ALA A 236 -3.98 10.62 6.75
CA ALA A 236 -3.19 11.34 7.74
C ALA A 236 -1.85 11.85 7.20
N LEU A 237 -1.15 11.05 6.41
CA LEU A 237 0.22 11.34 5.97
C LEU A 237 0.27 12.23 4.72
N VAL A 238 -0.83 12.33 3.99
CA VAL A 238 -0.94 13.18 2.78
C VAL A 238 -1.61 14.52 3.05
N LEU A 239 -2.15 14.73 4.25
CA LEU A 239 -2.75 15.98 4.68
C LEU A 239 -2.03 16.57 5.90
N PRO A 240 -2.15 17.88 6.14
CA PRO A 240 -1.76 18.44 7.42
C PRO A 240 -2.50 17.74 8.57
N PRO A 241 -1.92 17.69 9.78
CA PRO A 241 -0.61 18.24 10.12
C PRO A 241 0.57 17.32 9.76
N CYS A 242 0.38 16.02 9.51
CA CYS A 242 1.48 15.07 9.31
C CYS A 242 2.15 15.17 7.92
N LEU A 243 1.55 15.86 6.95
CA LEU A 243 2.18 16.09 5.64
C LEU A 243 3.58 16.74 5.74
N ALA A 244 3.87 17.63 6.71
CA ALA A 244 5.24 18.16 6.84
C ALA A 244 6.24 17.09 7.22
N TRP A 245 5.85 16.17 8.10
CA TRP A 245 6.68 15.03 8.45
C TRP A 245 6.99 14.20 7.20
N THR A 246 5.96 13.83 6.43
CA THR A 246 6.11 13.07 5.18
C THR A 246 7.04 13.76 4.17
N LEU A 247 6.84 15.06 3.93
CA LEU A 247 7.70 15.83 3.00
C LEU A 247 9.13 15.93 3.50
N SER A 248 9.33 16.12 4.82
CA SER A 248 10.66 16.15 5.40
C SER A 248 11.37 14.79 5.35
N LEU A 249 10.62 13.69 5.44
CA LEU A 249 11.14 12.34 5.29
C LEU A 249 11.69 12.13 3.88
N PHE A 250 10.93 12.51 2.85
CA PHE A 250 11.41 12.44 1.46
C PHE A 250 12.62 13.35 1.21
N SER A 251 12.63 14.54 1.78
CA SER A 251 13.72 15.50 1.54
C SER A 251 15.04 15.12 2.23
N SER A 252 14.98 14.29 3.28
CA SER A 252 16.16 13.93 4.09
C SER A 252 16.69 12.52 3.82
N ASN A 253 15.96 11.68 3.09
CA ASN A 253 16.29 10.28 2.90
C ASN A 253 16.21 9.86 1.43
N SER A 254 16.95 8.81 1.07
CA SER A 254 16.98 8.25 -0.28
C SER A 254 15.85 7.25 -0.51
N ILE A 255 14.60 7.65 -0.23
CA ILE A 255 13.44 6.80 -0.52
C ILE A 255 13.33 6.65 -2.03
N THR A 256 13.32 5.41 -2.51
CA THR A 256 13.22 5.06 -3.93
C THR A 256 11.83 4.56 -4.28
N THR A 257 11.11 3.98 -3.32
CA THR A 257 9.81 3.36 -3.51
C THR A 257 8.72 4.12 -2.75
N LEU A 258 7.70 4.56 -3.48
CA LEU A 258 6.51 5.19 -2.94
C LEU A 258 5.26 4.46 -3.43
N SER A 259 4.43 4.02 -2.51
CA SER A 259 3.08 3.54 -2.81
C SER A 259 2.06 4.45 -2.15
N ILE A 260 1.06 4.93 -2.89
CA ILE A 260 -0.08 5.67 -2.35
C ILE A 260 -1.34 4.92 -2.73
N CYS A 261 -2.02 4.32 -1.76
CA CYS A 261 -3.14 3.43 -2.03
C CYS A 261 -4.35 3.69 -1.12
N ASN A 262 -5.56 3.41 -1.61
CA ASN A 262 -6.79 3.37 -0.80
C ASN A 262 -7.06 4.67 -0.01
N ILE A 263 -6.78 5.83 -0.61
CA ILE A 263 -7.01 7.14 0.02
C ILE A 263 -8.15 7.85 -0.70
N SER A 264 -9.12 8.31 0.07
CA SER A 264 -10.16 9.23 -0.40
C SER A 264 -9.79 10.67 -0.05
N LEU A 265 -9.62 11.55 -1.04
CA LEU A 265 -9.42 12.98 -0.84
C LEU A 265 -10.41 13.77 -1.69
N GLU A 266 -10.82 14.96 -1.23
CA GLU A 266 -11.56 15.89 -2.10
C GLU A 266 -10.77 16.14 -3.39
N ARG A 267 -11.45 16.10 -4.55
CA ARG A 267 -10.89 16.23 -5.90
C ARG A 267 -9.82 17.31 -6.07
N ARG A 268 -9.92 18.43 -5.34
CA ARG A 268 -8.99 19.57 -5.46
C ARG A 268 -7.68 19.37 -4.70
N LEU A 269 -7.59 18.39 -3.81
CA LEU A 269 -6.45 18.18 -2.92
C LEU A 269 -5.31 17.39 -3.59
N TRP A 270 -5.63 16.52 -4.55
CA TRP A 270 -4.64 15.65 -5.19
C TRP A 270 -3.51 16.41 -5.86
N ASN A 271 -3.81 17.37 -6.74
CA ASN A 271 -2.78 18.13 -7.43
C ASN A 271 -1.79 18.85 -6.47
N PRO A 272 -2.22 19.63 -5.46
CA PRO A 272 -1.32 20.19 -4.43
C PRO A 272 -0.47 19.15 -3.71
N VAL A 273 -1.09 18.05 -3.24
CA VAL A 273 -0.41 17.01 -2.47
C VAL A 273 0.66 16.33 -3.32
N LEU A 274 0.31 15.85 -4.50
CA LEU A 274 1.24 15.18 -5.42
C LEU A 274 2.36 16.13 -5.87
N THR A 275 2.05 17.41 -6.09
CA THR A 275 3.07 18.42 -6.42
C THR A 275 4.08 18.60 -5.29
N LEU A 276 3.61 18.65 -4.03
CA LEU A 276 4.49 18.75 -2.86
C LEU A 276 5.36 17.50 -2.71
N ILE A 277 4.77 16.31 -2.84
CA ILE A 277 5.49 15.03 -2.73
C ILE A 277 6.55 14.92 -3.82
N ALA A 278 6.21 15.15 -5.09
CA ALA A 278 7.17 15.07 -6.19
C ALA A 278 8.34 16.03 -6.01
N LYS A 279 8.08 17.24 -5.49
CA LYS A 279 9.13 18.21 -5.19
C LYS A 279 10.05 17.75 -4.06
N ALA A 280 9.50 17.09 -3.04
CA ALA A 280 10.25 16.62 -1.89
C ALA A 280 11.02 15.31 -2.17
N ALA A 281 10.62 14.54 -3.18
CA ALA A 281 11.08 13.18 -3.41
C ALA A 281 11.76 12.99 -4.80
N PRO A 282 12.88 13.68 -5.10
CA PRO A 282 13.54 13.60 -6.39
C PRO A 282 14.23 12.25 -6.66
N SER A 283 14.42 11.41 -5.63
CA SER A 283 15.04 10.09 -5.71
C SER A 283 14.09 8.96 -6.08
N LEU A 284 12.79 9.23 -6.22
CA LEU A 284 11.81 8.18 -6.51
C LEU A 284 12.07 7.52 -7.87
N THR A 285 12.10 6.20 -7.86
CA THR A 285 12.24 5.33 -9.02
C THR A 285 11.03 4.41 -9.19
N ASN A 286 10.35 4.07 -8.09
CA ASN A 286 9.24 3.14 -8.08
C ASN A 286 8.02 3.84 -7.47
N VAL A 287 6.94 3.95 -8.26
CA VAL A 287 5.70 4.60 -7.84
C VAL A 287 4.52 3.67 -8.08
N THR A 288 3.72 3.46 -7.04
CA THR A 288 2.42 2.79 -7.11
C THR A 288 1.31 3.75 -6.69
N LEU A 289 0.27 3.92 -7.49
CA LEU A 289 -0.90 4.76 -7.21
C LEU A 289 -2.18 3.95 -7.43
N SER A 290 -2.92 3.55 -6.39
CA SER A 290 -4.11 2.69 -6.58
C SER A 290 -5.25 3.00 -5.61
N GLY A 291 -6.51 2.78 -5.99
CA GLY A 291 -7.64 3.02 -5.08
C GLY A 291 -7.70 4.47 -4.56
N LEU A 292 -7.34 5.44 -5.40
CA LEU A 292 -7.36 6.86 -5.05
C LEU A 292 -8.67 7.48 -5.54
N GLU A 293 -9.58 7.81 -4.63
CA GLU A 293 -10.87 8.41 -5.02
C GLU A 293 -10.66 9.84 -5.51
N TYR A 294 -11.42 10.25 -6.53
CA TYR A 294 -11.40 11.59 -7.12
C TYR A 294 -10.09 12.06 -7.77
N ILE A 295 -9.07 11.20 -7.87
CA ILE A 295 -7.85 11.53 -8.62
C ILE A 295 -8.14 11.53 -10.11
N THR A 296 -7.61 12.50 -10.84
CA THR A 296 -7.72 12.57 -12.30
C THR A 296 -6.44 12.11 -12.99
N ASP A 297 -6.56 11.61 -14.22
CA ASP A 297 -5.41 11.20 -15.04
C ASP A 297 -4.41 12.34 -15.27
N VAL A 298 -4.90 13.58 -15.38
CA VAL A 298 -4.06 14.78 -15.53
C VAL A 298 -3.16 14.98 -14.31
N GLU A 299 -3.66 14.69 -13.10
CA GLU A 299 -2.89 14.81 -11.87
C GLU A 299 -1.83 13.72 -11.78
N ILE A 300 -2.17 12.48 -12.16
CA ILE A 300 -1.22 11.35 -12.23
C ILE A 300 -0.10 11.67 -13.23
N LEU A 301 -0.44 12.12 -14.44
CA LEU A 301 0.55 12.48 -15.47
C LEU A 301 1.41 13.67 -15.02
N GLY A 302 0.81 14.69 -14.43
CA GLY A 302 1.52 15.84 -13.87
C GLY A 302 2.46 15.45 -12.73
N PHE A 303 2.09 14.47 -11.91
CA PHE A 303 2.96 13.90 -10.87
C PHE A 303 4.15 13.16 -11.51
N CYS A 304 3.88 12.24 -12.44
CA CYS A 304 4.91 11.47 -13.14
C CYS A 304 5.90 12.37 -13.89
N ALA A 305 5.43 13.47 -14.50
CA ALA A 305 6.27 14.41 -15.24
C ALA A 305 7.32 15.12 -14.36
N ARG A 306 7.12 15.11 -13.04
CA ARG A 306 8.05 15.70 -12.06
C ARG A 306 9.04 14.68 -11.48
N ILE A 307 8.94 13.40 -11.88
CA ILE A 307 9.79 12.30 -11.40
C ILE A 307 10.50 11.68 -12.63
N PRO A 308 11.54 12.35 -13.16
CA PRO A 308 12.16 11.92 -14.42
C PRO A 308 12.95 10.60 -14.32
N ARG A 309 13.25 10.12 -13.10
CA ARG A 309 14.02 8.89 -12.83
C ARG A 309 13.14 7.65 -12.67
N LEU A 310 11.86 7.75 -12.98
CA LEU A 310 10.91 6.67 -12.77
C LEU A 310 11.26 5.45 -13.63
N THR A 311 11.51 4.31 -12.98
CA THR A 311 11.78 3.00 -13.59
C THR A 311 10.57 2.10 -13.55
N THR A 312 9.80 2.17 -12.46
CA THR A 312 8.58 1.38 -12.27
C THR A 312 7.40 2.30 -11.98
N LEU A 313 6.34 2.18 -12.79
CA LEU A 313 5.08 2.87 -12.59
C LEU A 313 3.95 1.85 -12.55
N GLU A 314 3.28 1.77 -11.40
CA GLU A 314 2.04 1.03 -11.24
C GLU A 314 0.89 2.00 -10.97
N ILE A 315 -0.09 2.00 -11.86
CA ILE A 315 -1.33 2.74 -11.72
C ILE A 315 -2.43 1.72 -11.57
N GLY A 316 -3.12 1.84 -10.44
CA GLY A 316 -4.21 0.97 -10.10
C GLY A 316 -5.56 1.45 -10.58
N LEU A 317 -6.54 0.62 -10.25
CA LEU A 317 -7.94 0.94 -10.51
C LEU A 317 -8.40 2.02 -9.54
N ASN A 318 -8.90 3.11 -10.10
CA ASN A 318 -9.58 4.18 -9.35
C ASN A 318 -11.04 4.20 -9.83
N GLU A 319 -11.99 4.24 -8.90
CA GLU A 319 -13.44 4.09 -9.16
C GLU A 319 -13.98 5.06 -10.23
N GLU A 320 -13.35 6.23 -10.37
CA GLU A 320 -13.75 7.28 -11.31
C GLU A 320 -13.16 7.16 -12.73
N THR A 321 -12.35 6.15 -13.04
CA THR A 321 -11.80 5.96 -14.40
C THR A 321 -12.84 5.44 -15.42
N ARG A 322 -14.09 5.93 -15.33
CA ARG A 322 -15.20 5.68 -16.25
C ARG A 322 -14.99 6.26 -17.66
N GLY A 323 -13.88 6.96 -17.89
CA GLY A 323 -13.44 7.36 -19.22
C GLY A 323 -12.25 8.30 -19.11
N PHE A 324 -11.17 7.99 -19.82
CA PHE A 324 -10.04 8.91 -19.95
C PHE A 324 -10.54 10.20 -20.59
N PRO A 325 -10.28 11.39 -20.01
CA PRO A 325 -10.68 12.63 -20.65
C PRO A 325 -9.95 12.73 -21.99
N THR A 326 -10.68 12.68 -23.10
CA THR A 326 -10.16 12.91 -24.46
C THR A 326 -9.40 14.25 -24.55
N ASN A 327 -9.72 15.18 -23.64
CA ASN A 327 -9.16 16.52 -23.53
C ASN A 327 -7.83 16.63 -22.74
N CYS A 328 -7.17 15.52 -22.36
CA CYS A 328 -5.85 15.57 -21.69
C CYS A 328 -4.70 16.13 -22.56
N ALA A 329 -4.97 16.68 -23.75
CA ALA A 329 -3.96 17.16 -24.70
C ALA A 329 -3.22 18.44 -24.26
N LYS A 330 -3.65 19.13 -23.20
CA LYS A 330 -3.12 20.46 -22.82
C LYS A 330 -2.08 20.46 -21.68
N GLY A 331 -1.73 19.31 -21.12
CA GLY A 331 -0.77 19.21 -20.01
C GLY A 331 0.65 18.84 -20.47
N PRO A 332 1.69 19.14 -19.67
CA PRO A 332 3.04 18.62 -19.91
C PRO A 332 3.01 17.09 -19.86
N PHE A 333 3.46 16.45 -20.94
CA PHE A 333 3.51 15.01 -21.02
C PHE A 333 4.79 14.49 -20.33
N PRO A 334 4.71 13.49 -19.43
CA PRO A 334 5.87 12.93 -18.76
C PRO A 334 6.85 12.28 -19.75
N GLN A 335 8.14 12.60 -19.63
CA GLN A 335 9.20 11.91 -20.38
C GLN A 335 9.67 10.67 -19.61
N PHE A 336 9.30 9.49 -20.09
CA PHE A 336 9.59 8.21 -19.45
C PHE A 336 10.91 7.58 -19.96
N ASN A 337 12.00 8.34 -19.91
CA ASN A 337 13.30 7.91 -20.46
C ASN A 337 13.92 6.71 -19.75
N HIS A 338 13.51 6.47 -18.49
CA HIS A 338 14.03 5.41 -17.63
C HIS A 338 13.00 4.32 -17.31
N LEU A 339 11.78 4.42 -17.84
CA LEU A 339 10.70 3.52 -17.45
C LEU A 339 10.92 2.13 -18.06
N GLU A 340 11.09 1.15 -17.19
CA GLU A 340 11.34 -0.26 -17.52
C GLU A 340 10.10 -1.12 -17.32
N HIS A 341 9.30 -0.80 -16.30
CA HIS A 341 8.09 -1.54 -15.94
C HIS A 341 6.90 -0.58 -15.84
N LEU A 342 5.88 -0.84 -16.65
CA LEU A 342 4.62 -0.11 -16.61
C LEU A 342 3.47 -1.08 -16.33
N LYS A 343 2.75 -0.90 -15.23
CA LYS A 343 1.47 -1.56 -14.94
C LYS A 343 0.38 -0.52 -14.84
N ALA A 344 -0.64 -0.57 -15.69
CA ALA A 344 -1.68 0.47 -15.69
C ALA A 344 -2.99 -0.03 -16.34
N PRO A 345 -4.12 0.67 -16.15
CA PRO A 345 -5.35 0.35 -16.85
C PRO A 345 -5.18 0.50 -18.36
N ALA A 346 -5.85 -0.35 -19.15
CA ALA A 346 -5.72 -0.37 -20.61
C ALA A 346 -5.89 1.01 -21.28
N ASN A 347 -6.83 1.83 -20.80
CA ASN A 347 -7.04 3.18 -21.33
C ASN A 347 -5.87 4.13 -21.05
N PHE A 348 -5.24 4.01 -19.88
CA PHE A 348 -4.06 4.79 -19.51
C PHE A 348 -2.87 4.40 -20.41
N ILE A 349 -2.68 3.10 -20.64
CA ILE A 349 -1.64 2.58 -21.54
C ILE A 349 -1.86 3.07 -22.98
N LEU A 350 -3.07 2.97 -23.51
CA LEU A 350 -3.39 3.46 -24.86
C LEU A 350 -3.17 4.97 -24.99
N TYR A 351 -3.49 5.75 -23.96
CA TYR A 351 -3.17 7.17 -23.92
C TYR A 351 -1.66 7.41 -23.93
N LEU A 352 -0.93 6.63 -23.13
CA LEU A 352 0.53 6.67 -23.09
C LEU A 352 1.17 6.25 -24.42
N LEU A 353 0.60 5.36 -25.22
CA LEU A 353 1.22 4.92 -26.48
C LEU A 353 0.98 5.87 -27.68
N ARG A 354 0.33 7.03 -27.47
CA ARG A 354 0.09 8.08 -28.47
C ARG A 354 1.40 8.65 -29.08
N PRO A 355 1.35 9.48 -30.15
CA PRO A 355 2.52 9.95 -30.92
C PRO A 355 3.73 10.54 -30.18
N GLN A 356 3.64 10.87 -28.90
CA GLN A 356 4.59 11.77 -28.24
C GLN A 356 5.59 11.12 -27.27
N PRO A 357 5.25 10.13 -26.42
CA PRO A 357 6.26 9.56 -25.54
C PRO A 357 7.10 8.46 -26.18
N CYS A 358 8.37 8.50 -25.85
CA CYS A 358 9.31 7.43 -26.10
C CYS A 358 9.46 6.59 -24.82
N PHE A 359 9.37 5.27 -24.98
CA PHE A 359 9.61 4.28 -23.93
C PHE A 359 10.86 3.46 -24.26
N PRO A 360 12.06 4.10 -24.34
CA PRO A 360 13.24 3.45 -24.90
C PRO A 360 13.74 2.25 -24.08
N LYS A 361 13.38 2.19 -22.79
CA LYS A 361 13.81 1.15 -21.87
C LYS A 361 12.70 0.22 -21.42
N LEU A 362 11.50 0.32 -21.99
CA LEU A 362 10.36 -0.46 -21.50
C LEU A 362 10.55 -1.94 -21.81
N GLN A 363 10.73 -2.72 -20.75
CA GLN A 363 10.94 -4.17 -20.79
C GLN A 363 9.65 -4.93 -20.53
N SER A 364 8.78 -4.42 -19.65
CA SER A 364 7.53 -5.08 -19.26
C SER A 364 6.37 -4.10 -19.28
N LEU A 365 5.26 -4.54 -19.86
CA LEU A 365 4.00 -3.81 -19.92
C LEU A 365 2.87 -4.70 -19.38
N SER A 366 2.34 -4.35 -18.21
CA SER A 366 1.20 -5.06 -17.60
C SER A 366 -0.09 -4.26 -17.73
N VAL A 367 -1.09 -4.83 -18.39
CA VAL A 367 -2.38 -4.20 -18.65
C VAL A 367 -3.38 -4.66 -17.61
N TRP A 368 -3.87 -3.74 -16.78
CA TRP A 368 -4.88 -4.06 -15.78
C TRP A 368 -6.30 -3.88 -16.33
N PHE A 369 -7.14 -4.90 -16.17
CA PHE A 369 -8.57 -4.88 -16.48
C PHE A 369 -9.41 -5.02 -15.20
N HIS A 370 -10.47 -4.22 -15.12
CA HIS A 370 -11.44 -4.24 -14.02
C HIS A 370 -12.75 -4.90 -14.42
N GLY A 371 -13.21 -5.83 -13.58
CA GLY A 371 -14.58 -6.34 -13.56
C GLY A 371 -14.97 -7.24 -14.75
N PRO A 372 -16.27 -7.55 -14.89
CA PRO A 372 -16.84 -8.34 -15.98
C PRO A 372 -16.72 -7.55 -17.28
N ARG A 373 -15.55 -7.60 -17.89
CA ARG A 373 -15.43 -7.20 -19.29
C ARG A 373 -15.52 -8.47 -20.09
N ASP A 374 -16.48 -8.49 -21.00
CA ASP A 374 -16.50 -9.46 -22.10
C ASP A 374 -15.06 -9.58 -22.64
N ILE A 375 -14.60 -10.81 -22.79
CA ILE A 375 -13.28 -11.13 -23.35
C ILE A 375 -13.05 -10.40 -24.68
N ARG A 376 -14.11 -10.13 -25.45
CA ARG A 376 -14.06 -9.28 -26.65
C ARG A 376 -13.52 -7.89 -26.36
N THR A 377 -13.93 -7.27 -25.26
CA THR A 377 -13.44 -5.94 -24.85
C THR A 377 -11.98 -5.99 -24.46
N ILE A 378 -11.56 -7.03 -23.73
CA ILE A 378 -10.14 -7.23 -23.38
C ILE A 378 -9.32 -7.40 -24.66
N ALA A 379 -9.71 -8.33 -25.53
CA ALA A 379 -9.02 -8.61 -26.77
C ALA A 379 -8.97 -7.39 -27.70
N ALA A 380 -10.07 -6.64 -27.86
CA ALA A 380 -10.10 -5.41 -28.64
C ALA A 380 -9.11 -4.36 -28.12
N ARG A 381 -8.99 -4.23 -26.78
CA ARG A 381 -8.00 -3.32 -26.18
C ARG A 381 -6.58 -3.82 -26.36
N LEU A 382 -6.34 -5.12 -26.29
CA LEU A 382 -5.03 -5.72 -26.53
C LEU A 382 -4.60 -5.56 -28.00
N VAL A 383 -5.52 -5.70 -28.97
CA VAL A 383 -5.26 -5.38 -30.39
C VAL A 383 -4.78 -3.93 -30.52
N ALA A 384 -5.55 -2.97 -29.98
CA ALA A 384 -5.20 -1.56 -30.05
C ALA A 384 -3.84 -1.24 -29.36
N ILE A 385 -3.53 -1.92 -28.25
CA ILE A 385 -2.22 -1.79 -27.57
C ILE A 385 -1.11 -2.37 -28.46
N GLY A 386 -1.33 -3.54 -29.05
CA GLY A 386 -0.40 -4.19 -29.97
C GLY A 386 -0.08 -3.33 -31.19
N ASP A 387 -1.09 -2.75 -31.83
CA ASP A 387 -0.93 -1.84 -32.97
C ASP A 387 -0.14 -0.59 -32.58
N ALA A 388 -0.45 0.00 -31.42
CA ALA A 388 0.26 1.18 -30.93
C ALA A 388 1.72 0.88 -30.55
N MET A 389 1.99 -0.31 -29.99
CA MET A 389 3.35 -0.80 -29.74
C MET A 389 4.14 -1.02 -31.03
N GLN A 390 3.51 -1.65 -32.03
CA GLN A 390 4.12 -1.89 -33.34
C GLN A 390 4.46 -0.57 -34.05
N ALA A 391 3.54 0.40 -34.02
CA ALA A 391 3.77 1.73 -34.58
C ALA A 391 4.97 2.46 -33.92
N ARG A 392 5.26 2.14 -32.66
CA ARG A 392 6.39 2.68 -31.87
C ARG A 392 7.66 1.83 -31.95
N ARG A 393 7.60 0.65 -32.58
CA ARG A 393 8.69 -0.34 -32.62
C ARG A 393 9.17 -0.74 -31.22
N ILE A 394 8.25 -0.81 -30.25
CA ILE A 394 8.54 -1.33 -28.90
C ILE A 394 7.96 -2.74 -28.77
N SER A 395 8.67 -3.60 -28.05
CA SER A 395 8.29 -5.02 -27.86
C SER A 395 8.50 -5.51 -26.41
N PRO A 396 7.95 -4.81 -25.40
CA PRO A 396 7.99 -5.31 -24.02
C PRO A 396 7.27 -6.65 -23.87
N LEU A 397 7.62 -7.38 -22.81
CA LEU A 397 6.81 -8.50 -22.31
C LEU A 397 5.43 -7.98 -21.92
N LEU A 398 4.42 -8.39 -22.69
CA LEU A 398 3.03 -8.03 -22.44
C LEU A 398 2.44 -8.98 -21.40
N SER A 399 2.01 -8.42 -20.29
CA SER A 399 1.28 -9.12 -19.23
C SER A 399 -0.13 -8.57 -19.09
N VAL A 400 -1.07 -9.41 -18.66
CA VAL A 400 -2.45 -9.02 -18.40
C VAL A 400 -2.75 -9.26 -16.92
N SER A 401 -3.20 -8.23 -16.20
CA SER A 401 -3.71 -8.36 -14.85
C SER A 401 -5.24 -8.30 -14.88
N VAL A 402 -5.92 -9.27 -14.27
CA VAL A 402 -7.39 -9.32 -14.21
C VAL A 402 -7.84 -9.52 -12.77
N LEU A 403 -8.76 -8.67 -12.31
CA LEU A 403 -9.46 -8.86 -11.05
C LEU A 403 -10.75 -9.65 -11.31
N LEU A 404 -10.81 -10.87 -10.80
CA LEU A 404 -11.95 -11.78 -10.90
C LEU A 404 -12.82 -11.63 -9.65
N LEU A 405 -14.03 -11.05 -9.79
CA LEU A 405 -15.00 -10.84 -8.72
C LEU A 405 -16.16 -11.86 -8.83
N PHE A 406 -16.76 -12.20 -7.68
CA PHE A 406 -17.71 -13.31 -7.48
C PHE A 406 -18.92 -13.37 -8.43
N ASN A 407 -19.46 -12.23 -8.85
CA ASN A 407 -20.78 -12.17 -9.52
C ASN A 407 -20.69 -11.99 -11.04
N ASP A 408 -19.48 -11.99 -11.58
CA ASP A 408 -19.17 -11.29 -12.82
C ASP A 408 -18.55 -12.23 -13.89
N LEU A 409 -18.63 -13.54 -13.67
CA LEU A 409 -17.88 -14.54 -14.44
C LEU A 409 -18.78 -15.53 -15.17
N HIS A 410 -19.73 -15.02 -15.96
CA HIS A 410 -20.22 -15.78 -17.11
C HIS A 410 -19.24 -15.58 -18.27
N LEU A 411 -18.13 -16.32 -18.21
CA LEU A 411 -17.31 -16.53 -19.39
C LEU A 411 -18.13 -17.34 -20.40
N ASP A 412 -18.60 -16.67 -21.44
CA ASP A 412 -19.18 -17.32 -22.60
C ASP A 412 -18.04 -18.01 -23.39
N LEU A 413 -17.74 -19.26 -23.04
CA LEU A 413 -16.75 -20.09 -23.73
C LEU A 413 -17.10 -20.27 -25.22
N ASP A 414 -18.39 -20.25 -25.57
CA ASP A 414 -18.83 -20.33 -26.97
C ASP A 414 -18.50 -19.03 -27.72
N ALA A 415 -18.52 -17.88 -27.03
CA ALA A 415 -18.04 -16.62 -27.61
C ALA A 415 -16.54 -16.66 -27.95
N MET A 416 -15.72 -17.47 -27.26
CA MET A 416 -14.29 -17.60 -27.58
C MET A 416 -14.05 -18.22 -28.96
N VAL A 417 -14.79 -19.28 -29.28
CA VAL A 417 -14.67 -19.96 -30.58
C VAL A 417 -14.97 -18.97 -31.71
N LYS A 418 -15.94 -18.08 -31.47
CA LYS A 418 -16.42 -17.04 -32.38
C LYS A 418 -15.59 -15.75 -32.37
N LEU A 419 -14.49 -15.66 -31.61
CA LEU A 419 -13.64 -14.47 -31.62
C LEU A 419 -12.98 -14.26 -32.99
N PRO A 420 -12.92 -13.00 -33.49
CA PRO A 420 -12.14 -12.67 -34.69
C PRO A 420 -10.69 -13.14 -34.58
N HIS A 421 -10.06 -13.46 -35.72
CA HIS A 421 -8.68 -13.93 -35.77
C HIS A 421 -7.69 -12.95 -35.10
N GLU A 422 -7.88 -11.64 -35.32
CA GLU A 422 -7.06 -10.59 -34.71
C GLU A 422 -7.11 -10.62 -33.18
N TYR A 423 -8.27 -10.96 -32.61
CA TYR A 423 -8.46 -11.01 -31.15
C TYR A 423 -7.72 -12.22 -30.57
N LYS A 424 -7.84 -13.39 -31.23
CA LYS A 424 -7.09 -14.59 -30.86
C LYS A 424 -5.58 -14.35 -30.96
N LYS A 425 -5.13 -13.67 -32.02
CA LYS A 425 -3.73 -13.27 -32.19
C LYS A 425 -3.26 -12.36 -31.06
N ALA A 426 -4.03 -11.34 -30.68
CA ALA A 426 -3.68 -10.43 -29.59
C ALA A 426 -3.61 -11.14 -28.22
N LEU A 427 -4.52 -12.06 -27.93
CA LEU A 427 -4.44 -12.91 -26.73
C LEU A 427 -3.18 -13.79 -26.74
N GLY A 428 -2.78 -14.28 -27.91
CA GLY A 428 -1.54 -15.02 -28.11
C GLY A 428 -0.25 -14.20 -27.98
N LEU A 429 -0.32 -12.86 -27.89
CA LEU A 429 0.85 -12.02 -27.61
C LEU A 429 1.13 -11.87 -26.11
N VAL A 430 0.18 -12.23 -25.25
CA VAL A 430 0.30 -12.09 -23.79
C VAL A 430 1.23 -13.17 -23.25
N GLY A 431 2.39 -12.75 -22.74
CA GLY A 431 3.41 -13.63 -22.16
C GLY A 431 3.27 -13.84 -20.66
N GLY A 432 2.56 -12.95 -19.96
CA GLY A 432 2.29 -13.05 -18.53
C GLY A 432 0.82 -12.82 -18.16
N LEU A 433 0.32 -13.51 -17.14
CA LEU A 433 -1.06 -13.40 -16.67
C LEU A 433 -1.07 -13.28 -15.14
N ASP A 434 -1.62 -12.21 -14.60
CA ASP A 434 -1.77 -11.95 -13.16
C ASP A 434 -3.27 -11.96 -12.81
N LEU A 435 -3.72 -13.00 -12.14
CA LEU A 435 -5.13 -13.18 -11.76
C LEU A 435 -5.28 -12.88 -10.27
N VAL A 436 -6.01 -11.81 -9.95
CA VAL A 436 -6.46 -11.55 -8.58
C VAL A 436 -7.83 -12.20 -8.43
N VAL A 437 -7.87 -13.30 -7.72
CA VAL A 437 -9.02 -14.20 -7.62
C VAL A 437 -9.72 -13.97 -6.28
N TRP A 438 -10.97 -13.49 -6.32
CA TRP A 438 -11.92 -13.69 -5.22
C TRP A 438 -12.39 -15.14 -5.23
N PRO A 439 -12.98 -15.71 -4.16
CA PRO A 439 -13.35 -17.12 -4.14
C PRO A 439 -14.22 -17.46 -5.36
N SER A 440 -13.56 -18.03 -6.37
CA SER A 440 -14.08 -18.30 -7.71
C SER A 440 -13.95 -19.78 -7.91
N THR A 441 -14.72 -20.35 -8.81
CA THR A 441 -14.56 -21.77 -9.11
C THR A 441 -13.22 -21.97 -9.82
N VAL A 442 -12.50 -23.05 -9.48
CA VAL A 442 -11.22 -23.38 -10.12
C VAL A 442 -11.37 -23.47 -11.64
N ALA A 443 -12.51 -23.96 -12.11
CA ALA A 443 -12.87 -24.04 -13.53
C ALA A 443 -12.83 -22.67 -14.24
N GLN A 444 -13.27 -21.59 -13.58
CA GLN A 444 -13.22 -20.24 -14.15
C GLN A 444 -11.77 -19.76 -14.28
N VAL A 445 -10.96 -19.96 -13.24
CA VAL A 445 -9.54 -19.59 -13.27
C VAL A 445 -8.80 -20.36 -14.37
N ALA A 446 -9.04 -21.67 -14.50
CA ALA A 446 -8.48 -22.49 -15.57
C ALA A 446 -8.92 -22.00 -16.97
N SER A 447 -10.19 -21.64 -17.12
CA SER A 447 -10.72 -21.08 -18.37
C SER A 447 -10.01 -19.78 -18.77
N TRP A 448 -9.80 -18.86 -17.82
CA TRP A 448 -9.01 -17.65 -18.06
C TRP A 448 -7.57 -17.97 -18.45
N ILE A 449 -6.92 -18.92 -17.78
CA ILE A 449 -5.55 -19.33 -18.11
C ILE A 449 -5.47 -19.86 -19.55
N ASN A 450 -6.41 -20.72 -19.94
CA ASN A 450 -6.46 -21.32 -21.27
C ASN A 450 -6.72 -20.29 -22.39
N MET A 451 -7.30 -19.13 -22.09
CA MET A 451 -7.47 -18.02 -23.05
C MET A 451 -6.17 -17.38 -23.51
N PHE A 452 -5.10 -17.50 -22.73
CA PHE A 452 -3.79 -16.92 -23.04
C PHE A 452 -2.79 -18.05 -23.29
N PRO A 453 -2.79 -18.67 -24.50
CA PRO A 453 -1.98 -19.86 -24.77
C PRO A 453 -0.47 -19.60 -24.67
N SER A 454 -0.03 -18.35 -24.87
CA SER A 454 1.38 -17.95 -24.81
C SER A 454 1.83 -17.48 -23.43
N ALA A 455 0.93 -17.42 -22.44
CA ALA A 455 1.27 -16.95 -21.11
C ALA A 455 2.12 -17.99 -20.38
N LYS A 456 3.43 -17.72 -20.28
CA LYS A 456 4.41 -18.58 -19.60
C LYS A 456 4.49 -18.31 -18.11
N GLN A 457 4.23 -17.06 -17.72
CA GLN A 457 4.24 -16.60 -16.34
C GLN A 457 2.81 -16.38 -15.87
N ILE A 458 2.33 -17.22 -14.96
CA ILE A 458 1.01 -17.03 -14.34
C ILE A 458 1.22 -16.64 -12.89
N THR A 459 0.64 -15.52 -12.46
CA THR A 459 0.55 -15.15 -11.06
C THR A 459 -0.88 -15.28 -10.62
N ILE A 460 -1.16 -16.02 -9.55
CA ILE A 460 -2.50 -16.07 -8.95
C ILE A 460 -2.40 -15.53 -7.53
N SER A 461 -3.17 -14.49 -7.26
CA SER A 461 -3.26 -13.88 -5.95
C SER A 461 -4.69 -13.96 -5.41
N THR A 462 -4.83 -14.28 -4.14
CA THR A 462 -6.13 -14.33 -3.44
C THR A 462 -6.10 -13.38 -2.25
N ARG A 463 -7.21 -12.71 -1.99
CA ARG A 463 -7.41 -11.89 -0.78
C ARG A 463 -7.94 -12.69 0.41
N PHE A 464 -8.26 -13.96 0.20
CA PHE A 464 -8.85 -14.84 1.20
C PHE A 464 -7.93 -16.02 1.47
N GLU A 465 -8.04 -16.58 2.67
CA GLU A 465 -7.48 -17.90 2.98
C GLU A 465 -8.18 -18.94 2.10
N VAL A 466 -7.52 -19.28 0.99
CA VAL A 466 -7.90 -20.38 0.13
C VAL A 466 -6.82 -21.44 0.31
N ASP A 467 -7.22 -22.71 0.36
CA ASP A 467 -6.26 -23.82 0.26
C ASP A 467 -5.61 -23.77 -1.14
N MET A 468 -4.44 -23.13 -1.20
CA MET A 468 -3.73 -22.94 -2.45
C MET A 468 -3.25 -24.25 -3.04
N GLU A 469 -3.01 -25.28 -2.21
CA GLU A 469 -2.57 -26.58 -2.68
C GLU A 469 -3.70 -27.34 -3.39
N MET A 470 -4.91 -27.22 -2.87
CA MET A 470 -6.11 -27.70 -3.56
C MET A 470 -6.32 -26.96 -4.88
N LEU A 471 -6.21 -25.63 -4.88
CA LEU A 471 -6.31 -24.81 -6.09
C LEU A 471 -5.27 -25.22 -7.15
N PHE A 472 -4.01 -25.42 -6.74
CA PHE A 472 -2.94 -25.88 -7.62
C PHE A 472 -3.24 -27.24 -8.26
N ARG A 473 -3.65 -28.22 -7.45
CA ARG A 473 -3.97 -29.58 -7.94
C ARG A 473 -5.10 -29.56 -8.94
N GLU A 474 -6.14 -28.78 -8.66
CA GLU A 474 -7.27 -28.67 -9.57
C GLU A 474 -6.93 -27.86 -10.83
N LEU A 475 -6.10 -26.81 -10.74
CA LEU A 475 -5.62 -26.09 -11.92
C LEU A 475 -4.75 -26.98 -12.81
N ALA A 476 -3.84 -27.77 -12.23
CA ALA A 476 -2.96 -28.67 -12.98
C ALA A 476 -3.73 -29.70 -13.83
N LYS A 477 -4.91 -30.15 -13.37
CA LYS A 477 -5.80 -31.05 -14.13
C LYS A 477 -6.50 -30.38 -15.32
N ASN A 478 -6.66 -29.06 -15.29
CA ASN A 478 -7.52 -28.31 -16.23
C ASN A 478 -6.76 -27.43 -17.22
N ILE A 479 -5.42 -27.33 -17.11
CA ILE A 479 -4.60 -26.52 -18.02
C ILE A 479 -3.99 -27.41 -19.10
N SER A 480 -4.12 -26.99 -20.36
CA SER A 480 -3.75 -27.80 -21.54
C SER A 480 -2.25 -27.86 -21.86
N ALA A 481 -1.40 -27.10 -21.17
CA ALA A 481 0.03 -27.04 -21.42
C ALA A 481 0.82 -26.71 -20.13
N PRO A 482 2.08 -27.18 -20.00
CA PRO A 482 2.92 -26.88 -18.85
C PRO A 482 3.25 -25.39 -18.80
N ARG A 483 3.14 -24.77 -17.62
CA ARG A 483 3.36 -23.33 -17.40
C ARG A 483 4.07 -23.09 -16.07
N THR A 484 4.79 -21.97 -15.96
CA THR A 484 5.36 -21.56 -14.66
C THR A 484 4.35 -20.69 -13.93
N ALA A 485 3.97 -21.06 -12.69
CA ALA A 485 2.99 -20.31 -11.91
C ALA A 485 3.54 -19.85 -10.55
N SER A 486 3.47 -18.55 -10.27
CA SER A 486 3.69 -18.01 -8.94
C SER A 486 2.35 -17.78 -8.25
N ILE A 487 2.25 -18.11 -6.97
CA ILE A 487 1.05 -17.88 -6.19
C ILE A 487 1.42 -17.14 -4.90
N ASN A 488 0.89 -15.93 -4.71
CA ASN A 488 1.19 -15.05 -3.57
C ASN A 488 2.71 -14.93 -3.28
N GLY A 489 3.53 -14.88 -4.34
CA GLY A 489 5.00 -14.81 -4.21
C GLY A 489 5.70 -16.15 -3.99
N THR A 490 4.96 -17.25 -3.80
CA THR A 490 5.51 -18.61 -3.79
C THR A 490 5.51 -19.17 -5.21
N ILE A 491 6.70 -19.36 -5.80
CA ILE A 491 6.86 -19.86 -7.16
C ILE A 491 6.73 -21.39 -7.17
N ARG A 492 5.87 -21.95 -8.03
CA ARG A 492 5.78 -23.39 -8.33
C ARG A 492 5.64 -23.64 -9.84
N THR A 493 6.29 -24.66 -10.34
CA THR A 493 6.07 -25.09 -11.73
C THR A 493 4.75 -25.85 -11.81
N LEU A 494 3.81 -25.43 -12.66
CA LEU A 494 2.62 -26.21 -12.98
C LEU A 494 3.02 -27.22 -14.06
N GLU A 495 3.41 -28.42 -13.64
CA GLU A 495 3.60 -29.55 -14.53
C GLU A 495 2.24 -30.18 -14.82
N CYS A 496 1.92 -30.43 -16.10
CA CYS A 496 0.71 -31.18 -16.47
C CYS A 496 0.81 -32.59 -15.88
N ILE A 497 -0.16 -32.97 -15.05
CA ILE A 497 -0.37 -34.37 -14.70
C ILE A 497 -1.21 -34.94 -15.84
N THR A 498 -0.54 -35.54 -16.83
CA THR A 498 -1.19 -36.28 -17.92
C THR A 498 -1.89 -37.52 -17.43
#